data_AF-A0A137QER4-F1
#
_entry.id   AF-A0A137QER4-F1
#
_cell.length_a   1.000
_cell.length_b   1.000
_cell.length_c   1.000
_cell.angle_alpha   90.00
_cell.angle_beta   90.00
_cell.angle_gamma   90.00
#
_symmetry.space_group_name_H-M   'P 1'
#
loop_
_entity.id
_entity.type
_entity.pdbx_description
1 polymer ?
#
loop_
_entity_poly.entity_id
_entity_poly.type
_entity_poly.pdbx_seq_one_letter_code
_entity_poly.pdbx_strand_id
1 'polypeptide(L)'
;MHISPLRVNAISNLQKQSLNRLVEQLEQQAEQQSGDSDDDDDDLFRDHPIPPPSSAPVVTSAVDPQSAKAPLPTLTVVRTSILGAVLRDLPGVNRSSVKRMLKDTKGSFALLSFPNFHPPQLKAALRAMEKSVPSKPPKTPEELAQELSEKNADPVTPGRRMKRVRQIRTPELKLVGALVEGKVFLKEGVDGVSKLPTLETLQAQLVGLLGSPASQLAAILGQASGGALARTLEGFKKGLEEEGQQAS
;
A
#
# COMPACT_ATOMS: atom_id res chain seq x y z
N MET A 1 -21.92 -23.92 39.23
CA MET A 1 -21.42 -22.90 40.18
C MET A 1 -22.06 -21.57 39.82
N HIS A 2 -23.01 -21.11 40.64
CA HIS A 2 -23.80 -19.90 40.40
C HIS A 2 -23.03 -18.69 40.95
N ILE A 3 -22.53 -17.81 40.07
CA ILE A 3 -21.85 -16.57 40.46
C ILE A 3 -22.92 -15.48 40.56
N SER A 4 -23.07 -14.93 41.77
CA SER A 4 -24.10 -13.97 42.14
C SER A 4 -23.96 -12.64 41.35
N PRO A 5 -25.06 -12.08 40.79
CA PRO A 5 -25.03 -10.87 39.96
C PRO A 5 -24.56 -9.61 40.70
N LEU A 6 -24.53 -9.63 42.04
CA LEU A 6 -24.09 -8.51 42.87
C LEU A 6 -22.57 -8.24 42.79
N ARG A 7 -21.74 -9.23 42.46
CA ARG A 7 -20.28 -9.05 42.35
C ARG A 7 -19.84 -8.41 41.03
N VAL A 8 -20.61 -8.55 39.96
CA VAL A 8 -20.29 -7.98 38.65
C VAL A 8 -20.52 -6.47 38.63
N ASN A 9 -21.58 -5.99 39.31
CA ASN A 9 -21.90 -4.56 39.38
C ASN A 9 -20.92 -3.76 40.26
N ALA A 10 -20.31 -4.39 41.27
CA ALA A 10 -19.31 -3.72 42.11
C ALA A 10 -18.01 -3.45 41.35
N ILE A 11 -17.57 -4.40 40.50
CA ILE A 11 -16.34 -4.27 39.72
C ILE A 11 -16.49 -3.19 38.63
N SER A 12 -17.65 -3.10 37.98
CA SER A 12 -17.90 -2.09 36.95
C SER A 12 -17.97 -0.66 37.53
N ASN A 13 -18.57 -0.48 38.71
CA ASN A 13 -18.59 0.82 39.38
C ASN A 13 -17.21 1.24 39.89
N LEU A 14 -16.41 0.29 40.39
CA LEU A 14 -15.04 0.58 40.83
C LEU A 14 -14.14 1.00 39.65
N GLN A 15 -14.32 0.37 38.48
CA GLN A 15 -13.60 0.74 37.26
C GLN A 15 -14.00 2.14 36.75
N LYS A 16 -15.29 2.48 36.78
CA LYS A 16 -15.76 3.84 36.43
C LYS A 16 -15.21 4.91 37.36
N GLN A 17 -15.16 4.64 38.66
CA GLN A 17 -14.57 5.58 39.63
C GLN A 17 -13.06 5.76 39.40
N SER A 18 -12.32 4.70 39.05
CA SER A 18 -10.89 4.84 38.73
C SER A 18 -10.63 5.66 37.47
N LEU A 19 -11.50 5.55 36.46
CA LEU A 19 -11.37 6.32 35.22
C LEU A 19 -11.65 7.80 35.43
N ASN A 20 -12.69 8.14 36.21
CA ASN A 20 -13.00 9.54 36.47
C ASN A 20 -11.89 10.24 37.27
N ARG A 21 -11.26 9.55 38.22
CA ARG A 21 -10.10 10.10 38.96
C ARG A 21 -8.87 10.32 38.08
N LEU A 22 -8.66 9.48 37.07
CA LEU A 22 -7.55 9.66 36.12
C LEU A 22 -7.79 10.85 35.16
N VAL A 23 -9.03 11.09 34.77
CA VAL A 23 -9.40 12.27 33.95
C VAL A 23 -9.19 13.55 34.75
N GLU A 24 -9.61 13.57 36.02
CA GLU A 24 -9.44 14.71 36.91
C GLU A 24 -7.95 15.00 37.22
N GLN A 25 -7.10 13.96 37.29
CA GLN A 25 -5.65 14.12 37.40
C GLN A 25 -4.99 14.68 36.13
N LEU A 26 -5.52 14.37 34.94
CA LEU A 26 -5.00 14.91 33.68
C LEU A 26 -5.38 16.38 33.49
N GLU A 27 -6.57 16.79 33.93
CA GLU A 27 -7.02 18.18 33.86
C GLU A 27 -6.21 19.07 34.82
N GLN A 28 -5.91 18.58 36.03
CA GLN A 28 -5.02 19.27 36.98
C GLN A 28 -3.57 19.41 36.50
N GLN A 29 -3.10 18.53 35.61
CA GLN A 29 -1.77 18.64 34.99
C GLN A 29 -1.73 19.65 33.84
N ALA A 30 -2.83 19.83 33.11
CA ALA A 30 -2.93 20.80 32.03
C ALA A 30 -2.97 22.24 32.56
N GLU A 31 -3.57 22.46 33.73
CA GLU A 31 -3.72 23.79 34.33
C GLU A 31 -2.43 24.30 35.02
N GLN A 32 -1.46 23.40 35.28
CA GLN A 32 -0.13 23.78 35.81
C GLN A 32 0.89 24.15 34.71
N GLN A 33 0.53 24.03 33.43
CA GLN A 33 1.42 24.35 32.30
C GLN A 33 1.10 25.66 31.57
N SER A 34 0.16 26.48 32.07
CA SER A 34 -0.22 27.75 31.45
C SER A 34 0.13 28.98 32.31
N GLY A 35 1.25 28.95 33.02
CA GLY A 35 1.82 30.10 33.74
C GLY A 35 3.31 30.18 33.49
N ASP A 36 3.81 31.39 33.26
CA ASP A 36 5.19 31.80 33.01
C ASP A 36 5.73 31.63 31.57
N SER A 37 5.48 32.66 30.75
CA SER A 37 6.47 33.21 29.82
C SER A 37 6.12 34.69 29.53
N ASP A 38 6.12 35.49 30.59
CA ASP A 38 6.43 36.93 30.47
C ASP A 38 7.89 37.05 30.93
N ASP A 39 8.78 37.42 30.01
CA ASP A 39 10.04 38.15 30.28
C ASP A 39 10.82 38.29 28.95
N ASP A 40 10.83 39.52 28.45
CA ASP A 40 11.99 40.25 27.90
C ASP A 40 12.95 39.54 26.94
N ASP A 41 12.83 39.88 25.65
CA ASP A 41 13.96 39.95 24.71
C ASP A 41 13.67 41.04 23.64
N ASP A 42 13.59 42.29 24.12
CA ASP A 42 14.03 43.44 23.32
C ASP A 42 15.57 43.39 23.21
N ASP A 43 16.11 43.79 22.05
CA ASP A 43 17.55 43.98 21.74
C ASP A 43 18.36 42.84 21.08
N LEU A 44 17.99 42.44 19.85
CA LEU A 44 18.96 41.85 18.90
C LEU A 44 18.86 42.38 17.46
N PHE A 45 18.46 43.65 17.29
CA PHE A 45 18.78 44.42 16.07
C PHE A 45 20.21 44.98 16.16
N ARG A 46 21.22 44.14 15.92
CA ARG A 46 22.58 44.59 15.61
C ARG A 46 23.13 43.87 14.38
N ASP A 47 23.21 44.64 13.30
CA ASP A 47 24.19 44.58 12.21
C ASP A 47 24.72 43.19 11.81
N HIS A 48 24.05 42.56 10.84
CA HIS A 48 24.66 41.54 9.99
C HIS A 48 24.91 42.14 8.59
N PRO A 49 26.16 42.14 8.09
CA PRO A 49 26.47 42.69 6.77
C PRO A 49 25.86 41.82 5.66
N ILE A 50 25.12 42.48 4.78
CA ILE A 50 24.53 41.92 3.56
C ILE A 50 25.67 41.52 2.59
N PRO A 51 25.80 40.25 2.16
CA PRO A 51 26.74 39.88 1.11
C PRO A 51 26.24 40.37 -0.27
N PRO A 52 27.14 40.79 -1.17
CA PRO A 52 26.77 41.37 -2.47
C PRO A 52 26.13 40.34 -3.43
N PRO A 53 25.25 40.78 -4.36
CA PRO A 53 24.64 39.90 -5.35
C PRO A 53 25.65 39.50 -6.42
N SER A 54 26.24 38.30 -6.30
CA SER A 54 27.07 37.71 -7.34
C SER A 54 26.20 37.13 -8.45
N SER A 55 26.14 37.85 -9.57
CA SER A 55 25.59 37.40 -10.85
C SER A 55 26.49 36.37 -11.53
N ALA A 56 26.07 35.10 -11.56
CA ALA A 56 26.39 34.14 -12.64
C ALA A 56 25.45 32.90 -12.55
N PRO A 57 24.84 32.46 -13.66
CA PRO A 57 24.03 31.25 -13.69
C PRO A 57 24.94 30.02 -13.82
N VAL A 58 25.15 29.31 -12.72
CA VAL A 58 25.73 27.96 -12.78
C VAL A 58 24.59 27.00 -13.10
N VAL A 59 24.31 26.87 -14.40
CA VAL A 59 23.65 25.70 -14.96
C VAL A 59 24.68 24.58 -14.93
N THR A 60 24.78 23.85 -13.82
CA THR A 60 25.47 22.57 -13.80
C THR A 60 24.68 21.58 -12.97
N SER A 61 24.57 20.39 -13.54
CA SER A 61 24.13 19.14 -12.93
C SER A 61 22.63 18.89 -13.06
N ALA A 62 22.29 18.33 -14.22
CA ALA A 62 21.21 17.38 -14.36
C ALA A 62 21.15 16.47 -13.12
N VAL A 63 20.08 16.62 -12.34
CA VAL A 63 19.66 15.57 -11.42
C VAL A 63 18.99 14.53 -12.29
N ASP A 64 19.77 13.55 -12.76
CA ASP A 64 19.22 12.26 -13.15
C ASP A 64 18.66 11.59 -11.88
N PRO A 65 17.34 11.39 -11.73
CA PRO A 65 16.80 10.64 -10.60
C PRO A 65 16.90 9.12 -10.82
N GLN A 66 17.60 8.65 -11.84
CA GLN A 66 17.65 7.24 -12.25
C GLN A 66 19.06 6.65 -12.24
N SER A 67 19.79 6.78 -11.13
CA SER A 67 20.94 5.90 -10.88
C SER A 67 21.23 5.65 -9.40
N ALA A 68 20.18 5.52 -8.59
CA ALA A 68 20.28 4.75 -7.36
C ALA A 68 19.79 3.33 -7.69
N LYS A 69 20.73 2.39 -7.83
CA LYS A 69 20.49 0.95 -8.00
C LYS A 69 19.31 0.53 -7.12
N ALA A 70 18.14 0.28 -7.72
CA ALA A 70 16.92 0.01 -6.96
C ALA A 70 17.19 -1.15 -6.00
N PRO A 71 16.92 -0.98 -4.69
CA PRO A 71 17.27 -1.98 -3.70
C PRO A 71 16.54 -3.29 -4.01
N LEU A 72 17.31 -4.39 -4.10
CA LEU A 72 16.78 -5.64 -4.62
C LEU A 72 15.76 -6.26 -3.64
N PRO A 73 14.65 -6.81 -4.13
CA PRO A 73 13.71 -7.54 -3.30
C PRO A 73 14.35 -8.82 -2.76
N THR A 74 14.05 -9.15 -1.51
CA THR A 74 14.61 -10.34 -0.85
C THR A 74 13.53 -11.38 -0.60
N LEU A 75 13.81 -12.63 -0.97
CA LEU A 75 12.92 -13.77 -0.73
C LEU A 75 13.49 -14.66 0.36
N THR A 76 12.78 -14.78 1.47
CA THR A 76 13.22 -15.55 2.64
C THR A 76 12.18 -16.61 3.00
N VAL A 77 12.63 -17.85 3.23
CA VAL A 77 11.74 -18.95 3.63
C VAL A 77 11.70 -19.02 5.15
N VAL A 78 10.49 -18.95 5.74
CA VAL A 78 10.31 -18.85 7.19
C VAL A 78 9.35 -19.95 7.67
N ARG A 79 9.62 -20.47 8.88
CA ARG A 79 8.76 -21.45 9.53
C ARG A 79 7.46 -20.81 9.99
N THR A 80 6.37 -21.57 9.88
CA THR A 80 5.02 -21.13 10.26
C THR A 80 4.92 -20.66 11.71
N SER A 81 5.60 -21.33 12.64
CA SER A 81 5.60 -20.99 14.06
C SER A 81 6.27 -19.66 14.35
N ILE A 82 7.39 -19.37 13.67
CA ILE A 82 8.14 -18.12 13.83
C ILE A 82 7.34 -16.97 13.22
N LEU A 83 6.81 -17.16 12.01
CA LEU A 83 5.97 -16.15 11.35
C LEU A 83 4.75 -15.78 12.20
N GLY A 84 4.06 -16.77 12.76
CA GLY A 84 2.90 -16.54 13.62
C GLY A 84 3.23 -15.87 14.95
N ALA A 85 4.44 -16.03 15.49
CA ALA A 85 4.89 -15.28 16.67
C ALA A 85 5.17 -13.82 16.29
N VAL A 86 5.97 -13.59 15.25
CA VAL A 86 6.34 -12.23 14.79
C VAL A 86 5.13 -11.39 14.41
N LEU A 87 4.15 -11.97 13.70
CA LEU A 87 2.92 -11.26 13.32
C LEU A 87 2.00 -10.92 14.51
N ARG A 88 2.17 -11.55 15.68
CA ARG A 88 1.41 -11.22 16.90
C ARG A 88 2.01 -10.04 17.66
N ASP A 89 3.33 -9.88 17.58
CA ASP A 89 4.08 -8.85 18.32
C ASP A 89 4.20 -7.55 17.52
N LEU A 90 3.96 -7.57 16.20
CA LEU A 90 3.99 -6.38 15.36
C LEU A 90 2.81 -5.41 15.66
N PRO A 91 3.09 -4.12 15.94
CA PRO A 91 2.05 -3.11 16.15
C PRO A 91 1.29 -2.79 14.85
N GLY A 92 -0.01 -2.53 14.96
CA GLY A 92 -0.87 -2.14 13.82
C GLY A 92 -1.45 -3.30 13.00
N VAL A 93 -1.05 -4.54 13.25
CA VAL A 93 -1.50 -5.70 12.48
C VAL A 93 -2.87 -6.21 12.95
N ASN A 94 -3.83 -6.30 12.03
CA ASN A 94 -5.17 -6.84 12.32
C ASN A 94 -5.13 -8.37 12.53
N ARG A 95 -5.17 -8.80 13.79
CA ARG A 95 -5.09 -10.21 14.22
C ARG A 95 -6.12 -11.12 13.56
N SER A 96 -7.30 -10.58 13.21
CA SER A 96 -8.36 -11.35 12.56
C SER A 96 -8.01 -11.70 11.11
N SER A 97 -7.46 -10.75 10.36
CA SER A 97 -7.00 -10.93 8.98
C SER A 97 -5.80 -11.87 8.90
N VAL A 98 -4.86 -11.78 9.85
CA VAL A 98 -3.73 -12.74 9.95
C VAL A 98 -4.24 -14.17 10.16
N LYS A 99 -5.21 -14.37 11.06
CA LYS A 99 -5.79 -15.70 11.29
C LYS A 99 -6.50 -16.26 10.06
N ARG A 100 -7.17 -15.42 9.25
CA ARG A 100 -7.78 -15.85 7.99
C ARG A 100 -6.70 -16.27 6.99
N MET A 101 -5.69 -15.42 6.79
CA MET A 101 -4.55 -15.68 5.92
C MET A 101 -3.83 -17.00 6.25
N LEU A 102 -3.63 -17.31 7.53
CA LEU A 102 -2.92 -18.53 7.96
C LEU A 102 -3.79 -19.79 7.96
N LYS A 103 -5.13 -19.69 8.05
CA LYS A 103 -6.03 -20.86 8.06
C LYS A 103 -6.15 -21.51 6.69
N ASP A 104 -6.12 -20.69 5.64
CA ASP A 104 -6.40 -21.14 4.28
C ASP A 104 -5.18 -21.84 3.64
N THR A 105 -3.99 -21.72 4.23
CA THR A 105 -2.75 -22.28 3.67
C THR A 105 -1.99 -23.14 4.66
N LYS A 106 -1.84 -24.43 4.33
CA LYS A 106 -1.01 -25.40 5.06
C LYS A 106 0.31 -25.59 4.30
N GLY A 107 1.45 -25.21 4.88
CA GLY A 107 2.75 -25.37 4.24
C GLY A 107 3.85 -24.49 4.83
N SER A 108 5.01 -24.47 4.18
CA SER A 108 6.08 -23.51 4.48
C SER A 108 5.73 -22.14 3.89
N PHE A 109 6.04 -21.06 4.60
CA PHE A 109 5.83 -19.70 4.08
C PHE A 109 7.15 -19.15 3.51
N ALA A 110 7.03 -18.35 2.45
CA ALA A 110 8.11 -17.53 1.92
C ALA A 110 7.67 -16.06 1.99
N LEU A 111 8.55 -15.21 2.50
CA LEU A 111 8.34 -13.77 2.60
C LEU A 111 9.13 -13.09 1.49
N LEU A 112 8.44 -12.27 0.72
CA LEU A 112 9.04 -11.35 -0.24
C LEU A 112 9.04 -9.96 0.39
N SER A 113 10.21 -9.48 0.78
CA SER A 113 10.39 -8.17 1.42
C SER A 113 10.87 -7.14 0.39
N PHE A 114 10.19 -5.99 0.37
CA PHE A 114 10.56 -4.83 -0.42
C PHE A 114 11.00 -3.70 0.52
N PRO A 115 12.21 -3.17 0.39
CA PRO A 115 12.69 -2.10 1.26
C PRO A 115 12.07 -0.74 0.93
N ASN A 116 11.66 -0.52 -0.33
CA ASN A 116 10.88 0.63 -0.75
C ASN A 116 9.54 0.19 -1.35
N PHE A 117 8.50 0.99 -1.13
CA PHE A 117 7.18 0.69 -1.68
C PHE A 117 7.06 1.26 -3.10
N HIS A 118 7.31 0.40 -4.10
CA HIS A 118 7.23 0.77 -5.52
C HIS A 118 6.27 -0.17 -6.29
N PRO A 119 5.01 0.21 -6.50
CA PRO A 119 3.97 -0.65 -7.06
C PRO A 119 4.31 -1.36 -8.39
N PRO A 120 4.94 -0.73 -9.40
CA PRO A 120 5.23 -1.45 -10.65
C PRO A 120 6.34 -2.49 -10.50
N GLN A 121 7.26 -2.32 -9.54
CA GLN A 121 8.27 -3.34 -9.22
C GLN A 121 7.62 -4.53 -8.52
N LEU A 122 6.71 -4.27 -7.57
CA LEU A 122 5.91 -5.30 -6.92
C LEU A 122 5.11 -6.11 -7.96
N LYS A 123 4.42 -5.44 -8.89
CA LYS A 123 3.66 -6.09 -9.97
C LYS A 123 4.54 -6.96 -10.86
N ALA A 124 5.73 -6.47 -11.24
CA ALA A 124 6.69 -7.23 -12.03
C ALA A 124 7.17 -8.48 -11.28
N ALA A 125 7.48 -8.36 -9.98
CA ALA A 125 7.88 -9.47 -9.14
C ALA A 125 6.76 -10.52 -9.00
N LEU A 126 5.52 -10.10 -8.73
CA LEU A 126 4.36 -11.01 -8.67
C LEU A 126 4.16 -11.75 -9.99
N ARG A 127 4.22 -11.03 -11.12
CA ARG A 127 4.09 -11.63 -12.46
C ARG A 127 5.22 -12.63 -12.75
N ALA A 128 6.46 -12.29 -12.37
CA ALA A 128 7.60 -13.19 -12.53
C ALA A 128 7.44 -14.46 -11.67
N MET A 129 6.95 -14.33 -10.44
CA MET A 129 6.67 -15.46 -9.56
C MET A 129 5.59 -16.38 -10.15
N GLU A 130 4.44 -15.84 -10.56
CA GLU A 130 3.35 -16.60 -11.19
C GLU A 130 3.81 -17.31 -12.47
N LYS A 131 4.71 -16.69 -13.23
CA LYS A 131 5.26 -17.29 -14.46
C LYS A 131 6.30 -18.38 -14.18
N SER A 132 7.10 -18.21 -13.13
CA SER A 132 8.21 -19.12 -12.79
C SER A 132 7.75 -20.45 -12.18
N VAL A 133 6.57 -20.48 -11.55
CA VAL A 133 6.01 -21.69 -10.95
C VAL A 133 4.63 -21.96 -11.58
N PRO A 134 4.59 -22.64 -12.74
CA PRO A 134 3.33 -23.01 -13.34
C PRO A 134 2.58 -23.97 -12.40
N SER A 135 1.37 -23.59 -11.98
CA SER A 135 0.46 -24.52 -11.31
C SER A 135 0.23 -25.71 -12.25
N LYS A 136 0.40 -26.94 -11.75
CA LYS A 136 0.02 -28.12 -12.54
C LYS A 136 -1.44 -27.97 -12.98
N PRO A 137 -1.77 -28.20 -14.26
CA PRO A 137 -3.18 -28.33 -14.65
C PRO A 137 -3.81 -29.45 -13.82
N PRO A 138 -5.09 -29.33 -13.42
CA PRO A 138 -5.76 -30.39 -12.69
C PRO A 138 -5.72 -31.67 -13.52
N LYS A 139 -5.17 -32.75 -12.94
CA LYS A 139 -5.10 -34.07 -13.59
C LYS A 139 -6.51 -34.50 -13.99
N THR A 140 -6.68 -34.89 -15.24
CA THR A 140 -7.92 -35.46 -15.76
C THR A 140 -8.23 -36.79 -15.03
N PRO A 141 -9.51 -37.13 -14.84
CA PRO A 141 -9.92 -38.31 -14.06
C PRO A 141 -9.38 -39.64 -14.62
N GLU A 142 -9.05 -39.68 -15.91
CA GLU A 142 -8.50 -40.85 -16.62
C GLU A 142 -7.05 -41.14 -16.22
N GLU A 143 -6.23 -40.10 -16.02
CA GLU A 143 -4.83 -40.25 -15.59
C GLU A 143 -4.73 -40.71 -14.12
N LEU A 144 -5.71 -40.34 -13.29
CA LEU A 144 -5.80 -40.81 -11.90
C LEU A 144 -6.13 -42.30 -11.83
N ALA A 145 -6.97 -42.81 -12.74
CA ALA A 145 -7.30 -44.23 -12.80
C ALA A 145 -6.11 -45.09 -13.28
N GLN A 146 -5.32 -44.57 -14.23
CA GLN A 146 -4.10 -45.22 -14.72
C GLN A 146 -2.97 -45.19 -13.68
N GLU A 147 -2.80 -44.08 -12.96
CA GLU A 147 -1.78 -44.00 -11.89
C GLU A 147 -2.14 -44.90 -10.69
N LEU A 148 -3.43 -45.17 -10.46
CA LEU A 148 -3.88 -46.12 -9.44
C LEU A 148 -3.72 -47.57 -9.88
N SER A 149 -3.94 -47.90 -11.16
CA SER A 149 -3.70 -49.27 -11.66
C SER A 149 -2.21 -49.60 -11.68
N GLU A 150 -1.34 -48.65 -12.02
CA GLU A 150 0.12 -48.83 -12.00
C GLU A 150 0.70 -48.91 -10.58
N LYS A 151 0.09 -48.22 -9.59
CA LYS A 151 0.49 -48.33 -8.17
C LYS A 151 -0.02 -49.60 -7.49
N ASN A 152 -1.13 -50.16 -7.96
CA ASN A 152 -1.67 -51.43 -7.47
C ASN A 152 -1.14 -52.65 -8.24
N ALA A 153 -0.40 -52.45 -9.34
CA ALA A 153 0.26 -53.54 -10.04
C ALA A 153 1.50 -53.99 -9.26
N ASP A 154 1.46 -55.21 -8.75
CA ASP A 154 2.54 -55.85 -8.01
C ASP A 154 3.83 -56.02 -8.86
N PRO A 155 5.02 -55.94 -8.23
CA PRO A 155 6.29 -56.02 -8.93
C PRO A 155 6.53 -57.41 -9.54
N VAL A 156 6.78 -57.45 -10.86
CA VAL A 156 6.99 -58.66 -11.70
C VAL A 156 8.26 -59.47 -11.33
N THR A 157 8.95 -59.18 -10.22
CA THR A 157 10.13 -59.96 -9.81
C THR A 157 10.27 -60.03 -8.28
N PRO A 158 9.88 -61.16 -7.65
CA PRO A 158 10.05 -61.34 -6.21
C PRO A 158 11.54 -61.39 -5.83
N GLY A 159 11.93 -60.64 -4.78
CA GLY A 159 13.28 -60.70 -4.18
C GLY A 159 14.18 -59.46 -4.35
N ARG A 160 13.84 -58.50 -5.22
CA ARG A 160 14.63 -57.26 -5.38
C ARG A 160 14.10 -56.15 -4.49
N ARG A 161 14.92 -55.65 -3.55
CA ARG A 161 14.57 -54.48 -2.73
C ARG A 161 14.41 -53.24 -3.63
N MET A 162 13.23 -52.62 -3.62
CA MET A 162 12.98 -51.39 -4.39
C MET A 162 13.96 -50.29 -3.96
N LYS A 163 14.62 -49.66 -4.95
CA LYS A 163 15.50 -48.51 -4.72
C LYS A 163 14.63 -47.33 -4.26
N ARG A 164 14.90 -46.78 -3.07
CA ARG A 164 14.21 -45.59 -2.55
C ARG A 164 14.55 -44.39 -3.44
N VAL A 165 13.71 -44.10 -4.42
CA VAL A 165 13.79 -42.87 -5.21
C VAL A 165 13.22 -41.75 -4.36
N ARG A 166 14.03 -40.73 -4.07
CA ARG A 166 13.53 -39.50 -3.44
C ARG A 166 12.59 -38.84 -4.45
N GLN A 167 11.34 -38.65 -4.04
CA GLN A 167 10.37 -37.92 -4.86
C GLN A 167 10.93 -36.52 -5.16
N ILE A 168 11.07 -36.20 -6.45
CA ILE A 168 11.43 -34.87 -6.92
C ILE A 168 10.24 -33.97 -6.57
N ARG A 169 10.39 -33.15 -5.52
CA ARG A 169 9.34 -32.23 -5.09
C ARG A 169 9.31 -31.04 -6.04
N THR A 170 8.27 -30.93 -6.85
CA THR A 170 7.98 -29.69 -7.57
C THR A 170 7.47 -28.67 -6.56
N PRO A 171 8.15 -27.52 -6.36
CA PRO A 171 7.65 -26.49 -5.46
C PRO A 171 6.41 -25.84 -6.06
N GLU A 172 5.31 -25.79 -5.32
CA GLU A 172 4.13 -25.00 -5.67
C GLU A 172 4.18 -23.71 -4.84
N LEU A 173 4.17 -22.55 -5.51
CA LEU A 173 4.11 -21.25 -4.87
C LEU A 173 2.73 -20.65 -5.10
N LYS A 174 2.04 -20.33 -4.00
CA LYS A 174 0.74 -19.66 -4.01
C LYS A 174 0.84 -18.36 -3.23
N LEU A 175 0.33 -17.26 -3.80
CA LEU A 175 0.22 -16.00 -3.11
C LEU A 175 -0.88 -16.10 -2.04
N VAL A 176 -0.50 -16.00 -0.77
CA VAL A 176 -1.41 -16.10 0.37
C VAL A 176 -1.95 -14.72 0.78
N GLY A 177 -1.08 -13.72 0.80
CA GLY A 177 -1.41 -12.35 1.19
C GLY A 177 -0.15 -11.49 1.28
N ALA A 178 -0.33 -10.22 1.65
CA ALA A 178 0.75 -9.27 1.87
C ALA A 178 0.49 -8.42 3.13
N LEU A 179 1.56 -7.93 3.74
CA LEU A 179 1.52 -6.91 4.77
C LEU A 179 2.09 -5.63 4.19
N VAL A 180 1.27 -4.59 4.05
CA VAL A 180 1.66 -3.29 3.48
C VAL A 180 1.26 -2.22 4.46
N GLU A 181 2.22 -1.41 4.90
CA GLU A 181 2.00 -0.29 5.84
C GLU A 181 1.24 -0.71 7.12
N GLY A 182 1.57 -1.89 7.66
CA GLY A 182 0.92 -2.45 8.86
C GLY A 182 -0.47 -3.07 8.61
N LYS A 183 -1.02 -2.97 7.40
CA LYS A 183 -2.31 -3.56 7.02
C LYS A 183 -2.12 -4.88 6.28
N VAL A 184 -2.91 -5.88 6.67
CA VAL A 184 -2.89 -7.21 6.05
C VAL A 184 -3.88 -7.26 4.89
N PHE A 185 -3.37 -7.55 3.70
CA PHE A 185 -4.14 -7.75 2.48
C PHE A 185 -4.18 -9.24 2.13
N LEU A 186 -5.37 -9.75 1.83
CA LEU A 186 -5.56 -11.08 1.23
C LEU A 186 -5.24 -11.01 -0.28
N LYS A 187 -5.22 -12.15 -0.96
CA LYS A 187 -4.88 -12.27 -2.39
C LYS A 187 -5.49 -11.17 -3.28
N GLU A 188 -6.81 -10.96 -3.20
CA GLU A 188 -7.50 -9.93 -4.00
C GLU A 188 -7.04 -8.50 -3.68
N GLY A 189 -6.76 -8.22 -2.40
CA GLY A 189 -6.25 -6.92 -1.97
C GLY A 189 -4.83 -6.67 -2.45
N VAL A 190 -4.00 -7.71 -2.55
CA VAL A 190 -2.63 -7.58 -3.09
C VAL A 190 -2.66 -7.15 -4.56
N ASP A 191 -3.59 -7.68 -5.34
CA ASP A 191 -3.75 -7.30 -6.75
C ASP A 191 -4.13 -5.82 -6.90
N GLY A 192 -4.97 -5.30 -6.00
CA GLY A 192 -5.32 -3.87 -5.95
C GLY A 192 -4.10 -2.99 -5.68
N VAL A 193 -3.30 -3.36 -4.67
CA VAL A 193 -2.08 -2.63 -4.30
C VAL A 193 -1.03 -2.67 -5.43
N SER A 194 -0.94 -3.79 -6.17
CA SER A 194 -0.03 -3.94 -7.30
C SER A 194 -0.37 -3.07 -8.51
N LYS A 195 -1.64 -2.65 -8.63
CA LYS A 195 -2.12 -1.81 -9.74
C LYS A 195 -2.03 -0.33 -9.42
N LEU A 196 -1.60 0.05 -8.21
CA LEU A 196 -1.49 1.43 -7.82
C LEU A 196 -0.50 2.19 -8.73
N PRO A 197 -0.81 3.45 -9.05
CA PRO A 197 0.09 4.31 -9.81
C PRO A 197 1.31 4.75 -8.96
N THR A 198 2.31 5.34 -9.61
CA THR A 198 3.51 5.85 -8.94
C THR A 198 3.22 7.08 -8.10
N LEU A 199 4.15 7.45 -7.20
CA LEU A 199 3.98 8.63 -6.34
C LEU A 199 3.80 9.92 -7.15
N GLU A 200 4.61 10.13 -8.19
CA GLU A 200 4.51 11.32 -9.05
C GLU A 200 3.15 11.41 -9.75
N THR A 201 2.63 10.26 -10.21
CA THR A 201 1.30 10.23 -10.85
C THR A 201 0.18 10.44 -9.83
N LEU A 202 0.31 9.96 -8.60
CA LEU A 202 -0.62 10.26 -7.51
C LEU A 202 -0.59 11.75 -7.12
N GLN A 203 0.58 12.37 -7.07
CA GLN A 203 0.72 13.79 -6.81
C GLN A 203 0.09 14.62 -7.93
N ALA A 204 0.33 14.26 -9.19
CA ALA A 204 -0.32 14.91 -10.33
C ALA A 204 -1.85 14.74 -10.29
N GLN A 205 -2.35 13.56 -9.91
CA GLN A 205 -3.78 13.33 -9.72
C GLN A 205 -4.35 14.17 -8.58
N LEU A 206 -3.63 14.30 -7.46
CA LEU A 206 -4.06 15.13 -6.34
C LEU A 206 -4.13 16.61 -6.75
N VAL A 207 -3.09 17.11 -7.41
CA VAL A 207 -3.06 18.49 -7.94
C VAL A 207 -4.17 18.69 -8.98
N GLY A 208 -4.42 17.70 -9.84
CA GLY A 208 -5.51 17.73 -10.82
C GLY A 208 -6.89 17.75 -10.17
N LEU A 209 -7.11 16.93 -9.14
CA LEU A 209 -8.38 16.90 -8.39
C LEU A 209 -8.61 18.20 -7.62
N LEU A 210 -7.58 18.76 -7.00
CA LEU A 210 -7.65 20.06 -6.32
C LEU A 210 -7.79 21.24 -7.30
N GLY A 211 -7.19 21.16 -8.48
CA GLY A 211 -7.29 22.18 -9.53
C GLY A 211 -8.60 22.11 -10.32
N SER A 212 -9.23 20.93 -10.41
CA SER A 212 -10.48 20.74 -11.15
C SER A 212 -11.63 21.67 -10.74
N PRO A 213 -11.94 21.88 -9.44
CA PRO A 213 -12.97 22.84 -9.03
C PRO A 213 -12.58 24.29 -9.35
N ALA A 214 -11.30 24.66 -9.23
CA ALA A 214 -10.83 26.02 -9.56
C ALA A 214 -11.02 26.33 -11.05
N SER A 215 -10.67 25.38 -11.93
CA SER A 215 -10.89 25.49 -13.38
C SER A 215 -12.37 25.56 -13.73
N GLN A 216 -13.23 24.81 -13.03
CA GLN A 216 -14.69 24.88 -13.23
C GLN A 216 -15.24 26.26 -12.85
N LEU A 217 -14.80 26.84 -11.73
CA LEU A 217 -15.20 28.18 -11.32
C LEU A 217 -14.72 29.25 -12.31
N ALA A 218 -13.46 29.17 -12.75
CA ALA A 218 -12.93 30.07 -13.77
C ALA A 218 -13.69 29.96 -15.10
N ALA A 219 -14.09 28.75 -15.50
CA ALA A 219 -14.89 28.54 -16.70
C ALA A 219 -16.29 29.14 -16.57
N ILE A 220 -16.95 28.98 -15.41
CA ILE A 220 -18.27 29.57 -15.14
C ILE A 220 -18.17 31.10 -15.15
N LEU A 221 -17.16 31.67 -14.48
CA LEU A 221 -16.94 33.11 -14.45
C LEU A 221 -16.62 33.65 -15.85
N GLY A 222 -15.79 32.96 -16.63
CA GLY A 222 -15.49 33.33 -18.01
C GLY A 222 -16.71 33.24 -18.94
N GLN A 223 -17.60 32.28 -18.71
CA GLN A 223 -18.86 32.19 -19.43
C GLN A 223 -19.83 33.31 -19.02
N ALA A 224 -19.95 33.57 -17.72
CA ALA A 224 -20.80 34.61 -17.15
C ALA A 224 -20.31 36.03 -17.50
N SER A 225 -18.99 36.24 -17.65
CA SER A 225 -18.39 37.51 -18.06
C SER A 225 -18.54 37.81 -19.57
N GLY A 226 -19.39 37.06 -20.27
CA GLY A 226 -19.68 37.28 -21.69
C GLY A 226 -18.82 36.46 -22.65
N GLY A 227 -18.01 35.51 -22.18
CA GLY A 227 -17.21 34.64 -23.05
C GLY A 227 -18.05 33.81 -24.04
N ALA A 228 -19.30 33.48 -23.69
CA ALA A 228 -20.23 32.85 -24.61
C ALA A 228 -20.61 33.79 -25.78
N LEU A 229 -20.92 35.06 -25.47
CA LEU A 229 -21.27 36.06 -26.48
C LEU A 229 -20.09 36.41 -27.38
N ALA A 230 -18.89 36.56 -26.81
CA ALA A 230 -17.67 36.81 -27.57
C ALA A 230 -17.40 35.70 -28.59
N ARG A 231 -17.52 34.41 -28.20
CA ARG A 231 -17.36 33.28 -29.12
C ARG A 231 -18.44 33.24 -30.22
N THR A 232 -19.68 33.60 -29.90
CA THR A 232 -20.74 33.66 -30.92
C THR A 232 -20.52 34.78 -31.93
N LEU A 233 -20.04 35.95 -31.49
CA LEU A 233 -19.74 37.07 -32.37
C LEU A 233 -18.50 36.80 -33.24
N GLU A 234 -17.47 36.15 -32.67
CA GLU A 234 -16.29 35.72 -33.41
C GLU A 234 -16.63 34.64 -34.45
N GLY A 235 -17.50 33.68 -34.11
CA GLY A 235 -18.00 32.68 -35.06
C GLY A 235 -18.79 33.29 -36.21
N PHE A 236 -19.66 34.28 -35.92
CA PHE A 236 -20.40 35.00 -36.95
C PHE A 236 -19.47 35.81 -37.86
N LYS A 237 -18.48 36.50 -37.29
CA LYS A 237 -17.45 37.23 -38.05
C LYS A 237 -16.67 36.29 -38.99
N LYS A 238 -16.21 35.14 -38.48
CA LYS A 238 -15.46 34.16 -39.26
C LYS A 238 -16.31 33.54 -40.39
N GLY A 239 -17.60 33.29 -40.14
CA GLY A 239 -18.52 32.80 -41.18
C GLY A 239 -18.67 33.78 -42.35
N LEU A 240 -18.73 35.09 -42.08
CA LEU A 240 -18.78 36.12 -43.11
C LEU A 240 -17.45 36.26 -43.89
N GLU A 241 -16.32 36.04 -43.23
CA GLU A 241 -15.01 36.01 -43.89
C GLU A 241 -14.89 34.81 -44.84
N GLU A 242 -15.37 33.63 -44.43
CA GLU A 242 -15.36 32.41 -45.26
C GLU A 242 -16.36 32.47 -46.44
N GLU A 243 -17.55 33.05 -46.24
CA GLU A 243 -18.51 33.31 -47.33
C GLU A 243 -17.98 34.34 -48.34
N GLY A 244 -17.29 35.38 -47.86
CA GLY A 244 -16.59 36.34 -48.72
C GLY A 244 -15.44 35.73 -49.52
N GLN A 245 -14.76 34.73 -48.95
CA GLN A 245 -13.69 33.98 -49.61
C GLN A 245 -14.19 32.97 -50.65
N GLN A 246 -15.41 32.43 -50.49
CA GLN A 246 -16.03 31.47 -51.43
C GLN A 246 -16.74 32.18 -52.60
N ALA A 247 -17.01 33.47 -52.50
CA ALA A 247 -17.63 34.29 -53.53
C ALA A 247 -16.63 35.01 -54.48
N SER A 248 -15.34 34.69 -54.37
CA SER A 248 -14.24 35.18 -55.23
C SER A 248 -13.56 34.02 -55.96
#